data_AF-A0A2R4VTL4-F1
#
_entry.id   AF-A0A2R4VTL4-F1
#
_cell.length_a   1.000
_cell.length_b   1.000
_cell.length_c   1.000
_cell.angle_alpha   90.00
_cell.angle_beta   90.00
_cell.angle_gamma   90.00
#
_symmetry.space_group_name_H-M   'P 1'
#
loop_
_entity.id
_entity.type
_entity.pdbx_description
1 polymer ?
#
loop_
_entity_poly.entity_id
_entity_poly.type
_entity_poly.pdbx_seq_one_letter_code
_entity_poly.pdbx_strand_id
1 'polypeptide(L)'
;MHIDASIHRICAFARHQGWTAQSFGRAAAVPPSTARDVLRQEGNPTATTLRAMEAVIPPDFMTDPIALAASDLCAPILGKPRRKRRK
;
A
#
# COMPACT_ATOMS: atom_id res chain seq x y z
N MET A 1 -16.16 -1.91 -2.12
CA MET A 1 -14.86 -2.58 -1.90
C MET A 1 -14.60 -3.46 -3.10
N HIS A 2 -13.50 -3.26 -3.83
CA HIS A 2 -13.11 -4.12 -4.95
C HIS A 2 -12.21 -5.23 -4.43
N ILE A 3 -12.76 -6.44 -4.27
CA ILE A 3 -12.08 -7.59 -3.64
C ILE A 3 -10.77 -7.91 -4.37
N ASP A 4 -10.78 -7.91 -5.71
CA ASP A 4 -9.59 -8.12 -6.53
C ASP A 4 -8.47 -7.13 -6.26
N ALA A 5 -8.80 -5.84 -6.07
CA ALA A 5 -7.80 -4.81 -5.78
C ALA A 5 -7.13 -5.03 -4.43
N SER A 6 -7.90 -5.42 -3.40
CA SER A 6 -7.35 -5.78 -2.09
C SER A 6 -6.42 -6.99 -2.19
N ILE A 7 -6.82 -8.04 -2.92
CA ILE A 7 -6.01 -9.25 -3.12
C ILE A 7 -4.70 -8.92 -3.83
N HIS A 8 -4.75 -8.10 -4.90
CA HIS A 8 -3.56 -7.65 -5.62
C HIS A 8 -2.62 -6.85 -4.72
N ARG A 9 -3.15 -5.94 -3.90
CA ARG A 9 -2.37 -5.13 -2.96
C ARG A 9 -1.67 -6.00 -1.91
N ILE A 10 -2.39 -6.96 -1.33
CA ILE A 10 -1.86 -7.96 -0.39
C ILE A 10 -0.74 -8.79 -1.02
N CYS A 11 -0.97 -9.32 -2.23
CA CYS A 11 0.04 -10.10 -2.95
C CYS A 11 1.29 -9.29 -3.27
N ALA A 12 1.12 -8.05 -3.72
CA ALA A 12 2.24 -7.16 -4.03
C ALA A 12 3.07 -6.85 -2.77
N PHE A 13 2.44 -6.56 -1.64
CA PHE A 13 3.14 -6.28 -0.37
C PHE A 13 3.91 -7.51 0.12
N ALA A 14 3.26 -8.67 0.12
CA ALA A 14 3.90 -9.93 0.52
C ALA A 14 5.14 -10.23 -0.33
N ARG A 15 5.06 -10.01 -1.65
CA ARG A 15 6.17 -10.22 -2.58
C ARG A 15 7.30 -9.21 -2.39
N HIS A 16 6.96 -7.93 -2.21
CA HIS A 16 7.95 -6.87 -1.97
C HIS A 16 8.78 -7.13 -0.71
N GLN A 17 8.13 -7.56 0.38
CA GLN A 17 8.80 -7.84 1.64
C GLN A 17 9.40 -9.26 1.74
N GLY A 18 9.18 -10.11 0.73
CA GLY A 18 9.59 -11.52 0.78
C GLY A 18 8.89 -12.33 1.88
N TRP A 19 7.68 -11.94 2.26
CA TRP A 19 6.95 -12.57 3.36
C TRP A 19 6.33 -13.89 2.93
N THR A 20 6.44 -14.88 3.83
CA THR A 20 5.72 -16.15 3.68
C THR A 20 4.29 -16.03 4.19
N ALA A 21 3.41 -16.95 3.78
CA ALA A 21 2.04 -17.02 4.30
C ALA A 21 1.98 -17.13 5.84
N GLN A 22 2.98 -17.76 6.47
CA GLN A 22 3.08 -17.85 7.92
C GLN A 22 3.40 -16.51 8.56
N SER A 23 4.40 -15.79 8.04
CA SER A 23 4.76 -14.45 8.53
C SER A 23 3.61 -13.47 8.36
N PHE A 24 2.96 -13.51 7.19
CA PHE A 24 1.83 -12.66 6.87
C PHE A 24 0.62 -12.97 7.74
N GLY A 25 0.25 -14.24 7.88
CA GLY A 25 -0.86 -14.68 8.73
C GLY A 25 -0.65 -14.29 10.19
N ARG A 26 0.58 -14.44 10.71
CA ARG A 26 0.92 -14.01 12.07
C ARG A 26 0.73 -12.51 12.27
N ALA A 27 1.17 -11.69 11.31
CA ALA A 27 1.02 -10.24 11.38
C ALA A 27 -0.44 -9.79 11.26
N ALA A 28 -1.24 -10.47 10.42
CA ALA A 28 -2.65 -10.17 10.20
C ALA A 28 -3.60 -10.83 11.22
N ALA A 29 -3.07 -11.62 12.15
CA ALA A 29 -3.85 -12.51 13.03
C ALA A 29 -4.82 -13.45 12.27
N VAL A 30 -4.40 -13.91 11.08
CA VAL A 30 -5.14 -14.82 10.21
C VAL A 30 -4.45 -16.19 10.18
N PRO A 31 -5.19 -17.31 10.14
CA PRO A 31 -4.59 -18.64 10.01
C PRO A 31 -3.65 -18.74 8.78
N PRO A 32 -2.51 -19.43 8.89
CA PRO A 32 -1.54 -19.51 7.80
C PRO A 32 -2.08 -20.22 6.55
N SER A 33 -3.03 -21.15 6.71
CA SER A 33 -3.75 -21.77 5.60
C SER A 33 -4.58 -20.76 4.83
N THR A 34 -5.33 -19.91 5.53
CA THR A 34 -6.14 -18.83 4.92
C THR A 34 -5.26 -17.76 4.28
N ALA A 35 -4.16 -17.36 4.92
CA ALA A 35 -3.22 -16.41 4.32
C ALA A 35 -2.58 -16.99 3.05
N ARG A 36 -2.27 -18.29 3.04
CA ARG A 36 -1.75 -18.98 1.84
C ARG A 36 -2.77 -19.01 0.72
N ASP A 37 -4.04 -19.27 1.03
CA ASP A 37 -5.14 -19.30 0.07
C ASP A 37 -5.31 -17.94 -0.62
N VAL A 38 -5.30 -16.85 0.16
CA VAL A 38 -5.33 -15.47 -0.36
C VAL A 38 -4.13 -15.17 -1.26
N LEU A 39 -2.91 -15.53 -0.82
CA LEU A 39 -1.68 -15.27 -1.58
C LEU A 39 -1.58 -16.09 -2.87
N ARG A 40 -2.22 -17.26 -2.90
CA ARG A 40 -2.32 -18.12 -4.09
C ARG A 40 -3.55 -17.81 -4.94
N GLN A 41 -4.47 -17.00 -4.44
CA GLN A 41 -5.75 -16.71 -5.07
C GLN A 41 -6.58 -17.99 -5.30
N GLU A 42 -6.41 -19.01 -4.46
CA GLU A 42 -7.01 -20.35 -4.63
C GLU A 42 -8.31 -20.56 -3.83
N GLY A 43 -8.92 -19.50 -3.27
CA GLY A 43 -10.19 -19.62 -2.57
C GLY A 43 -10.96 -18.31 -2.41
N ASN A 44 -11.96 -18.33 -1.53
CA ASN A 44 -12.94 -17.24 -1.37
C ASN A 44 -12.77 -16.58 0.02
N PRO A 45 -11.78 -15.68 0.18
CA PRO A 45 -11.54 -15.02 1.45
C PRO A 45 -12.70 -14.11 1.83
N THR A 46 -13.08 -14.14 3.10
CA THR A 46 -14.10 -13.22 3.60
C THR A 46 -13.60 -11.78 3.58
N ALA A 47 -14.51 -10.82 3.44
CA ALA A 47 -14.17 -9.40 3.51
C ALA A 47 -13.44 -9.03 4.81
N THR A 48 -13.75 -9.73 5.91
CA THR A 48 -13.09 -9.57 7.21
C THR A 48 -11.62 -9.98 7.15
N THR A 49 -11.32 -11.11 6.50
CA THR A 49 -9.95 -11.60 6.29
C THR A 49 -9.14 -10.61 5.47
N LEU A 50 -9.70 -10.12 4.36
CA LEU A 50 -9.02 -9.15 3.50
C LEU A 50 -8.71 -7.86 4.26
N ARG A 51 -9.67 -7.36 5.05
CA ARG A 51 -9.47 -6.17 5.89
C ARG A 51 -8.36 -6.38 6.94
N ALA A 52 -8.32 -7.55 7.58
CA ALA A 52 -7.26 -7.86 8.55
C ALA A 52 -5.87 -7.91 7.89
N MET A 53 -5.79 -8.47 6.69
CA MET A 53 -4.54 -8.51 5.91
C MET A 53 -4.12 -7.13 5.40
N GLU A 54 -5.07 -6.31 4.92
CA GLU A 54 -4.80 -4.94 4.49
C GLU A 54 -4.35 -4.04 5.65
N ALA A 55 -4.82 -4.26 6.87
CA ALA A 55 -4.39 -3.50 8.04
C ALA A 55 -2.89 -3.64 8.35
N VAL A 56 -2.25 -4.70 7.86
CA VAL A 56 -0.80 -4.92 7.98
C VAL A 56 -0.01 -4.13 6.94
N ILE A 57 -0.65 -3.78 5.82
CA ILE A 57 -0.02 -3.07 4.72
C ILE A 57 0.01 -1.58 5.05
N PRO A 58 1.18 -0.93 5.05
CA PRO A 58 1.24 0.51 5.24
C PRO A 58 0.40 1.24 4.18
N PRO A 59 -0.33 2.32 4.55
CA PRO A 59 -1.13 3.08 3.59
C PRO A 59 -0.26 3.64 2.45
N ASP A 60 1.01 3.93 2.75
CA ASP A 60 2.00 4.48 1.83
C ASP A 60 2.53 3.47 0.78
N PHE A 61 2.35 2.17 1.02
CA PHE A 61 2.91 1.11 0.15
C PHE A 61 2.40 1.16 -1.30
N MET A 62 1.20 1.71 -1.52
CA MET A 62 0.66 1.95 -2.86
C MET A 62 0.31 3.41 -3.08
N THR A 63 0.98 4.32 -2.38
CA THR A 63 1.07 5.70 -2.84
C THR A 63 1.83 5.64 -4.16
N ASP A 64 1.08 5.71 -5.25
CA ASP A 64 1.62 5.87 -6.59
C ASP A 64 2.66 7.01 -6.56
N PRO A 65 3.88 6.85 -7.09
CA PRO A 65 4.83 7.96 -7.11
C PRO A 65 4.26 9.19 -7.85
N ILE A 66 3.24 9.01 -8.70
CA ILE A 66 2.48 10.09 -9.35
C ILE A 66 1.58 10.84 -8.33
N ALA A 67 0.98 10.14 -7.36
CA ALA A 67 0.14 10.75 -6.32
C ALA A 67 0.95 11.54 -5.28
N LEU A 68 2.19 11.10 -5.00
CA LEU A 68 3.12 11.85 -4.15
C LEU A 68 3.62 13.13 -4.86
N ALA A 69 3.89 13.06 -6.18
CA ALA A 69 4.23 14.24 -6.99
C ALA A 69 3.08 15.27 -7.08
N ALA A 70 1.82 14.83 -7.03
CA ALA A 70 0.66 15.72 -7.02
C ALA A 70 0.46 16.43 -5.67
N SER A 71 0.93 15.85 -4.56
CA SER A 71 0.76 16.43 -3.22
C SER A 71 1.86 17.46 -2.88
N ASP A 72 3.04 17.37 -3.49
CA ASP A 72 4.13 18.35 -3.30
C ASP A 72 3.91 19.66 -4.09
N LEU A 73 2.98 19.68 -5.04
CA LEU A 73 2.62 20.88 -5.82
C LEU A 73 1.66 21.82 -5.09
N CYS A 74 1.25 21.54 -3.85
CA CYS A 74 0.52 22.48 -2.99
C CYS A 74 1.46 23.39 -2.17
N ALA A 75 2.62 23.75 -2.73
CA ALA A 75 3.33 24.95 -2.31
C ALA A 75 2.91 26.08 -3.26
N PRO A 76 2.15 27.10 -2.81
CA PRO A 76 1.97 28.28 -3.63
C PRO A 76 3.37 28.85 -3.87
N ILE A 77 3.76 28.89 -5.14
CA ILE A 77 4.94 29.58 -5.63
C ILE A 77 4.71 31.06 -5.35
N LEU A 78 4.92 31.49 -4.10
CA LEU A 78 4.93 32.90 -3.74
C LEU A 78 6.22 33.47 -4.32
N GLY A 79 6.09 34.01 -5.53
CA GLY A 79 7.17 34.56 -6.31
C GLY A 79 8.00 35.54 -5.49
N LYS A 80 9.29 35.23 -5.32
CA LYS A 80 10.28 36.22 -4.90
C LYS A 80 10.58 37.11 -6.12
N PRO A 81 10.24 38.41 -6.12
CA PRO A 81 10.67 39.28 -7.20
C PRO A 81 12.19 39.43 -7.17
N ARG A 82 12.75 39.45 -8.38
CA ARG A 82 14.17 39.38 -8.73
C ARG A 82 15.07 40.35 -7.94
N ARG A 83 16.26 39.85 -7.59
CA ARG A 83 17.45 40.66 -7.33
C ARG A 83 17.65 41.70 -8.44
N LYS A 84 17.72 42.99 -8.08
CA LYS A 84 18.44 44.00 -8.86
C LYS A 84 19.63 44.44 -8.02
N ARG A 85 20.81 43.97 -8.42
CA ARG A 85 22.11 44.40 -7.92
C ARG A 85 22.60 45.49 -8.88
N ARG A 86 22.86 46.71 -8.41
CA ARG A 86 23.89 47.61 -8.96
C ARG A 86 24.21 48.71 -7.95
N LYS A 87 25.48 49.07 -7.97
CA LYS A 87 26.24 49.97 -7.08
C LYS A 87 25.62 51.35 -6.96
#